data_AF-A0A061P768-F1
#
_entry.id   AF-A0A061P768-F1
#
_cell.length_a   1.000
_cell.length_b   1.000
_cell.length_c   1.000
_cell.angle_alpha   90.00
_cell.angle_beta   90.00
_cell.angle_gamma   90.00
#
_symmetry.space_group_name_H-M   'P 1'
#
loop_
_entity.id
_entity.type
_entity.pdbx_description
1 polymer ?
#
loop_
_entity_poly.entity_id
_entity_poly.type
_entity_poly.pdbx_seq_one_letter_code
_entity_poly.pdbx_strand_id
1 'polypeptide(L)' 'MTVQELEQQLRMLKSDYARVQGDLEKIESIGGNPRPVTRQLKQLEEEIYETRQKIHANSNGE' A
#
# COMPACT_ATOMS: atom_id res chain seq x y z
N MET A 1 -12.28 -11.20 9.06
CA MET A 1 -11.31 -11.57 8.02
C MET A 1 -10.40 -12.63 8.58
N THR A 2 -10.06 -13.63 7.79
CA THR A 2 -9.02 -14.60 8.12
C THR A 2 -7.63 -14.00 7.84
N VAL A 3 -6.59 -14.61 8.42
CA VAL A 3 -5.19 -14.25 8.11
C VAL A 3 -4.93 -14.36 6.60
N GLN A 4 -5.47 -15.39 5.94
CA GLN A 4 -5.30 -15.59 4.49
C GLN A 4 -5.92 -14.45 3.66
N GLU A 5 -7.10 -13.95 4.06
CA GLU A 5 -7.74 -12.80 3.41
C GLU A 5 -6.92 -11.51 3.60
N LEU A 6 -6.38 -11.30 4.81
CA LEU A 6 -5.52 -10.15 5.11
C LEU A 6 -4.21 -10.21 4.31
N GLU A 7 -3.61 -11.39 4.15
CA GLU A 7 -2.43 -11.57 3.31
C GLU A 7 -2.72 -11.29 1.83
N GLN A 8 -3.89 -11.69 1.34
CA GLN A 8 -4.32 -11.37 -0.02
C GLN A 8 -4.51 -9.87 -0.19
N GLN A 9 -5.17 -9.20 0.76
CA GLN A 9 -5.30 -7.75 0.76
C GLN A 9 -3.93 -7.06 0.76
N LEU A 10 -3.01 -7.52 1.62
CA LEU A 10 -1.65 -6.97 1.69
C LEU A 10 -0.90 -7.12 0.35
N ARG A 11 -1.09 -8.23 -0.37
CA ARG A 11 -0.50 -8.41 -1.72
C ARG A 11 -1.07 -7.40 -2.71
N MET A 12 -2.38 -7.17 -2.69
CA MET A 12 -3.03 -6.18 -3.57
C MET A 12 -2.53 -4.77 -3.27
N LEU A 13 -2.54 -4.36 -2.00
CA LEU A 13 -2.06 -3.04 -1.57
C LEU A 13 -0.61 -2.78 -2.00
N LYS A 14 0.28 -3.78 -1.90
CA LYS A 14 1.67 -3.66 -2.37
C LYS A 14 1.77 -3.54 -3.89
N SER A 15 0.93 -4.26 -4.63
CA SER A 15 0.87 -4.15 -6.09
C SER A 15 0.40 -2.75 -6.51
N ASP A 16 -0.61 -2.21 -5.83
CA ASP A 16 -1.10 -0.86 -6.08
C ASP A 16 -0.05 0.19 -5.74
N TYR A 17 0.65 0.04 -4.61
CA TYR A 17 1.76 0.91 -4.23
C TYR A 17 2.86 0.95 -5.31
N ALA A 18 3.29 -0.21 -5.81
CA ALA A 18 4.29 -0.28 -6.87
C ALA A 18 3.84 0.40 -8.17
N ARG A 19 2.55 0.25 -8.54
CA ARG A 19 1.99 0.91 -9.71
C ARG A 19 1.97 2.43 -9.55
N VAL A 20 1.47 2.92 -8.42
CA VAL A 20 1.36 4.35 -8.12
C VAL A 20 2.75 4.99 -8.03
N GLN A 21 3.74 4.26 -7.51
CA GLN A 21 5.13 4.72 -7.49
C GLN A 21 5.68 4.87 -8.92
N GLY A 22 5.41 3.91 -9.82
CA GLY A 22 5.80 4.04 -11.22
C GLY A 22 5.11 5.20 -11.94
N ASP A 23 3.88 5.55 -11.54
CA ASP A 23 3.19 6.73 -12.07
C ASP A 23 3.77 8.04 -11.50
N LEU A 24 4.22 8.05 -10.24
CA LEU A 24 4.96 9.16 -9.65
C LEU A 24 6.24 9.45 -10.45
N GLU A 25 7.04 8.42 -10.74
CA GLU A 25 8.29 8.57 -11.51
C GLU A 25 8.04 9.18 -12.89
N LYS A 26 6.96 8.77 -13.58
CA LYS A 26 6.57 9.36 -14.86
C LYS A 26 6.16 10.83 -14.72
N ILE A 27 5.37 11.16 -13.70
CA ILE A 27 4.92 12.54 -13.44
C ILE A 27 6.11 13.45 -13.18
N GLU A 28 7.06 12.99 -12.37
CA GLU A 28 8.30 13.73 -12.09
C GLU A 28 9.14 13.90 -13.37
N SER A 29 9.25 12.86 -14.19
CA SER A 29 10.00 12.91 -15.46
C SER A 29 9.46 13.91 -16.47
N ILE A 30 8.15 14.22 -16.44
CA ILE A 30 7.53 15.22 -17.32
C ILE A 30 7.39 16.61 -16.65
N GLY A 31 7.96 16.80 -15.46
CA GLY A 31 7.85 18.05 -14.69
C GLY A 31 6.44 18.34 -14.17
N GLY A 32 5.60 17.31 -14.04
CA GLY A 32 4.26 17.42 -13.49
C GLY A 32 4.26 17.61 -11.97
N ASN A 33 3.08 17.87 -11.40
CA ASN A 33 2.92 18.04 -9.95
C ASN A 33 2.80 16.67 -9.24
N PRO A 34 3.79 16.25 -8.42
CA PRO A 34 3.76 14.93 -7.78
C PRO A 34 2.80 14.87 -6.57
N ARG A 35 2.40 16.01 -6.01
CA ARG A 35 1.68 16.09 -4.71
C ARG A 35 0.45 15.17 -4.60
N PRO A 36 -0.43 15.06 -5.62
CA PRO A 36 -1.59 14.17 -5.54
C PRO A 36 -1.19 12.70 -5.42
N VAL A 37 -0.21 12.28 -6.21
CA VAL A 37 0.26 10.88 -6.26
C VAL A 37 1.04 10.51 -5.01
N THR A 38 1.88 11.42 -4.50
CA THR A 38 2.55 11.24 -3.20
C THR A 38 1.56 11.10 -2.05
N ARG A 39 0.43 11.83 -2.08
CA ARG A 39 -0.63 11.66 -1.07
C ARG A 39 -1.25 10.26 -1.14
N GLN A 40 -1.49 9.76 -2.35
CA GLN A 40 -2.01 8.40 -2.54
C GLN A 40 -1.02 7.33 -2.07
N LEU A 41 0.28 7.49 -2.34
CA LEU A 41 1.31 6.59 -1.81
C LEU A 41 1.28 6.53 -0.28
N LYS A 42 1.19 7.69 0.38
CA LYS A 42 1.12 7.75 1.84
C LYS A 42 -0.11 7.02 2.41
N GLN A 43 -1.25 7.11 1.73
CA GLN A 43 -2.45 6.37 2.12
C GLN A 43 -2.24 4.86 1.98
N LEU A 44 -1.64 4.42 0.87
CA LEU A 44 -1.31 3.00 0.66
C LEU A 44 -0.31 2.49 1.71
N GLU A 45 0.69 3.29 2.10
CA GLU A 45 1.64 2.94 3.17
C GLU A 45 0.93 2.72 4.52
N GLU A 46 -0.01 3.59 4.85
CA GLU A 46 -0.81 3.50 6.08
C GLU A 46 -1.69 2.24 6.07
N GLU A 47 -2.39 1.98 4.96
CA GLU A 47 -3.21 0.77 4.80
C GLU A 47 -2.38 -0.53 4.85
N ILE A 48 -1.18 -0.53 4.24
CA ILE A 48 -0.22 -1.65 4.31
C ILE A 48 0.22 -1.88 5.76
N TYR A 49 0.54 -0.82 6.48
CA TYR A 49 0.95 -0.89 7.88
C TYR A 49 -0.17 -1.46 8.75
N GLU A 50 -1.38 -0.92 8.64
CA GLU A 50 -2.54 -1.41 9.39
C GLU A 50 -2.86 -2.88 9.08
N THR A 51 -2.79 -3.28 7.82
CA THR A 51 -3.05 -4.67 7.40
C THR A 51 -2.02 -5.62 7.99
N ARG A 52 -0.74 -5.24 8.00
CA ARG A 52 0.31 -6.02 8.67
C ARG A 52 0.04 -6.15 10.16
N GLN A 53 -0.35 -5.07 10.84
CA GLN A 53 -0.68 -5.12 12.27
C GLN A 53 -1.86 -6.06 12.54
N LYS A 54 -2.89 -6.03 11.68
CA LYS A 54 -4.01 -6.98 11.75
C LYS A 54 -3.54 -8.42 11.58
N ILE A 55 -2.67 -8.71 10.61
CA ILE A 55 -2.07 -10.06 10.44
C ILE A 55 -1.36 -10.49 11.72
N HIS A 56 -0.42 -9.68 12.22
CA HIS A 56 0.35 -10.01 13.42
C HIS A 56 -0.55 -10.24 14.65
N ALA A 57 -1.57 -9.42 14.84
CA ALA A 57 -2.52 -9.57 15.95
C ALA A 57 -3.34 -10.86 15.84
N ASN A 58 -3.74 -11.27 14.62
CA ASN A 58 -4.52 -12.49 14.40
C ASN A 58 -3.65 -13.75 14.39
N SER A 59 -2.36 -13.67 14.03
CA SER A 59 -1.44 -14.81 14.02
C SER A 59 -0.81 -15.13 15.39
N ASN A 60 -0.79 -14.17 16.31
CA ASN A 60 -0.25 -14.36 17.68
C ASN A 60 -1.34 -14.65 18.72
N GLY A 61 -2.61 -14.73 18.29
CA GLY A 61 -3.77 -15.00 19.14
C GLY A 61 -4.32 -16.43 19.04
N GLU A 62 -3.67 -17.31 18.26
CA GLU A 62 -4.00 -18.74 18.10
C GLU A 62 -2.94 -19.65 18.74
#